data_AF-A0A833Z5P3-F1
#
_entry.id   AF-A0A833Z5P3-F1
#
_cell.length_a   1.000
_cell.length_b   1.000
_cell.length_c   1.000
_cell.angle_alpha   90.00
_cell.angle_beta   90.00
_cell.angle_gamma   90.00
#
_symmetry.space_group_name_H-M   'P 1'
#
loop_
_entity.id
_entity.type
_entity.pdbx_description
1 polymer ?
#
loop_
_entity_poly.entity_id
_entity_poly.type
_entity_poly.pdbx_seq_one_letter_code
_entity_poly.pdbx_strand_id
1 'polypeptide(L)'
;MDDSCVLWNIHSIQEQSSQLIEAGVSGKNVSLKSVLQHIEATPKIIHYAILGIQKWSSKLTSQSLKAPFSRCHVHDFILLNIDLTQNVQYDFNRYFCEDVDFNLRTNSSGLLICRFNNFSLMKKHVQVGGQRDFIIKPKIMVSESLAPILPLQYVCAPDSEHTLLAAPAQFLLEKFLQHASHKLFPKAIHNFKSPVLAVDCYLNIGPEVAICYISSRPHSINVNCEGVFFSGLLLYLCDSFVGADLLKKFKFLKGATLCVICQDRSSLRQTIVRLELEDEWQFRLRDEFQTANSSDDKPLYFLTGRHV
;
A
#
# COMPACT_ATOMS: atom_id res chain seq x y z
N MET A 1 1.86 26.09 16.12
CA MET A 1 1.50 25.29 14.93
C MET A 1 0.19 25.87 14.44
N ASP A 2 0.13 26.32 13.19
CA ASP A 2 -1.12 26.82 12.61
C ASP A 2 -2.01 25.63 12.25
N ASP A 3 -3.08 25.39 13.02
CA ASP A 3 -4.03 24.30 12.80
C ASP A 3 -4.98 24.59 11.61
N SER A 4 -4.76 25.65 10.82
CA SER A 4 -5.61 26.05 9.70
C SER A 4 -5.79 25.00 8.58
N CYS A 5 -4.95 23.96 8.59
CA CYS A 5 -4.98 22.87 7.61
C CYS A 5 -5.61 21.57 8.14
N VAL A 6 -5.97 21.48 9.43
CA VAL A 6 -6.54 20.26 10.03
C VAL A 6 -7.68 20.58 10.99
N LEU A 7 -8.70 19.73 11.00
CA LEU A 7 -9.82 19.83 11.93
C LEU A 7 -10.02 18.50 12.65
N TRP A 8 -10.04 18.55 13.98
CA TRP A 8 -10.25 17.40 14.83
C TRP A 8 -11.69 17.40 15.31
N ASN A 9 -12.34 16.25 15.21
CA ASN A 9 -13.71 16.06 15.64
C ASN A 9 -13.76 14.94 16.68
N ILE A 10 -14.63 15.07 17.66
CA ILE A 10 -15.08 13.94 18.49
C ILE A 10 -16.54 13.67 18.18
N HIS A 11 -16.88 12.40 18.08
CA HIS A 11 -18.21 11.90 17.74
C HIS A 11 -18.83 11.21 18.95
N SER A 12 -20.15 11.36 19.07
CA SER A 12 -20.97 10.66 20.06
C SER A 12 -22.23 10.13 19.40
N ILE A 13 -22.68 8.96 19.85
CA ILE A 13 -23.99 8.42 19.48
C ILE A 13 -25.03 9.19 20.28
N GLN A 14 -25.98 9.82 19.60
CA GLN A 14 -27.09 10.48 20.27
C GLN A 14 -28.18 9.43 20.55
N GLU A 15 -28.31 9.00 21.81
CA GLU A 15 -29.46 8.21 22.24
C GLU A 15 -30.67 9.16 22.36
N GLN A 16 -31.47 9.27 21.30
CA GLN A 16 -32.77 9.91 21.44
C GLN A 16 -33.76 8.91 22.03
N SER A 17 -34.24 9.24 23.24
CA SER A 17 -35.35 8.52 23.86
C SER A 17 -36.59 8.69 22.99
N SER A 18 -37.20 7.55 22.63
CA SER A 18 -38.49 7.38 21.97
C SER A 18 -38.59 7.69 20.46
N GLN A 19 -39.02 6.65 19.75
CA GLN A 19 -39.48 6.55 18.36
C GLN A 19 -38.44 6.23 17.27
N LEU A 20 -38.68 5.07 16.66
CA LEU A 20 -38.08 4.34 15.52
C LEU A 20 -37.52 5.19 14.34
N ILE A 21 -36.53 6.04 14.58
CA ILE A 21 -35.73 6.68 13.51
C ILE A 21 -34.25 6.48 13.85
N GLU A 22 -33.43 6.14 12.85
CA GLU A 22 -32.02 5.78 12.99
C GLU A 22 -31.24 6.79 13.87
N ALA A 23 -30.53 6.27 14.87
CA ALA A 23 -29.69 7.08 15.75
C ALA A 23 -28.66 7.88 14.93
N GLY A 24 -28.77 9.20 14.96
CA GLY A 24 -27.86 10.12 14.29
C GLY A 24 -26.50 10.21 14.99
N VAL A 25 -25.43 10.41 14.21
CA VAL A 25 -24.09 10.71 14.71
C VAL A 25 -23.96 12.21 14.88
N SER A 26 -23.64 12.67 16.09
CA SER A 26 -23.31 14.07 16.35
C SER A 26 -21.81 14.21 16.56
N GLY A 27 -21.20 15.18 15.88
CA GLY A 27 -19.78 15.50 15.97
C GLY A 27 -19.55 16.92 16.48
N LYS A 28 -18.55 17.11 17.33
CA LYS A 28 -18.10 18.44 17.78
C LYS A 28 -16.61 18.63 17.51
N ASN A 29 -16.23 19.86 17.17
CA ASN A 29 -14.83 20.22 16.98
C ASN A 29 -14.09 20.19 18.33
N VAL A 30 -12.88 19.64 18.32
CA VAL A 30 -12.00 19.56 19.50
C VAL A 30 -10.59 20.01 19.14
N SER A 31 -9.79 20.33 20.14
CA SER A 31 -8.37 20.61 19.93
C SER A 31 -7.55 19.32 19.84
N LEU A 32 -6.40 19.37 19.19
CA LEU A 32 -5.42 18.27 19.24
C LEU A 32 -5.03 17.93 20.69
N LYS A 33 -4.89 18.95 21.55
CA LYS A 33 -4.62 18.74 22.99
C LYS A 33 -5.65 17.83 23.65
N SER A 34 -6.94 18.06 23.40
CA SER A 34 -8.02 17.22 23.94
C SER A 34 -7.95 15.78 23.43
N VAL A 35 -7.58 15.59 22.16
CA VAL A 35 -7.37 14.26 21.57
C VAL A 35 -6.19 13.56 22.27
N LEU A 36 -5.05 14.23 22.41
CA LEU A 36 -3.84 13.69 23.04
C LEU A 36 -4.08 13.34 24.52
N GLN A 37 -4.77 14.19 25.28
CA GLN A 37 -5.11 13.92 26.67
C GLN A 37 -6.00 12.67 26.81
N HIS A 38 -6.93 12.45 25.88
CA HIS A 38 -7.75 11.24 25.89
C HIS A 38 -6.93 9.98 25.56
N ILE A 39 -6.03 10.08 24.58
CA ILE A 39 -5.12 9.01 24.22
C ILE A 39 -4.22 8.68 25.42
N GLU A 40 -3.58 9.67 26.03
CA GLU A 40 -2.72 9.50 27.21
C GLU A 40 -3.44 8.88 28.41
N ALA A 41 -4.71 9.22 28.63
CA ALA A 41 -5.52 8.62 29.69
C ALA A 41 -5.94 7.16 29.41
N THR A 42 -5.64 6.62 28.22
CA THR A 42 -5.99 5.25 27.86
C THR A 42 -5.05 4.26 28.57
N PRO A 43 -5.57 3.30 29.36
CA PRO A 43 -4.74 2.33 30.06
C PRO A 43 -3.85 1.53 29.11
N LYS A 44 -2.64 1.19 29.58
CA LYS A 44 -1.69 0.31 28.88
C LYS A 44 -1.28 0.82 27.49
N ILE A 45 -1.38 2.12 27.23
CA ILE A 45 -1.03 2.74 25.95
C ILE A 45 0.35 2.35 25.42
N ILE A 46 1.32 2.16 26.32
CA ILE A 46 2.70 1.74 26.00
C ILE A 46 2.81 0.37 25.32
N HIS A 47 1.77 -0.48 25.37
CA HIS A 47 1.78 -1.79 24.70
C HIS A 47 1.33 -1.72 23.24
N TYR A 48 0.83 -0.57 22.78
CA TYR A 48 0.46 -0.36 21.41
C TYR A 48 1.65 0.19 20.64
N ALA A 49 1.99 -0.47 19.53
CA ALA A 49 3.04 -0.01 18.64
C ALA A 49 2.59 1.21 17.83
N ILE A 50 1.33 1.19 17.40
CA ILE A 50 0.75 2.25 16.57
C ILE A 50 -0.61 2.62 17.12
N LEU A 51 -0.83 3.92 17.30
CA LEU A 51 -2.13 4.49 17.59
C LEU A 51 -2.50 5.45 16.48
N GLY A 52 -3.76 5.48 16.09
CA GLY A 52 -4.26 6.48 15.16
C GLY A 52 -5.71 6.79 15.39
N ILE A 53 -6.24 7.70 14.58
CA ILE A 53 -7.66 8.04 14.58
C ILE A 53 -8.23 7.86 13.19
N GLN A 54 -9.55 7.74 13.08
CA GLN A 54 -10.17 7.59 11.77
C GLN A 54 -10.12 8.87 10.94
N LYS A 55 -10.14 8.72 9.62
CA LYS A 55 -10.36 9.84 8.71
C LYS A 55 -11.81 10.29 8.78
N TRP A 56 -12.06 11.60 8.73
CA TRP A 56 -13.41 12.13 8.66
C TRP A 56 -14.12 11.64 7.40
N SER A 57 -15.39 11.28 7.53
CA SER A 57 -16.24 10.82 6.44
C SER A 57 -17.67 11.31 6.65
N SER A 58 -18.32 11.78 5.59
CA SER A 58 -19.75 12.09 5.61
C SER A 58 -20.63 10.83 5.71
N LYS A 59 -20.05 9.65 5.48
CA LYS A 59 -20.72 8.34 5.57
C LYS A 59 -20.55 7.68 6.94
N LEU A 60 -20.13 8.41 7.96
CA LEU A 60 -19.93 7.86 9.29
C LEU A 60 -21.29 7.45 9.89
N THR A 61 -21.48 6.16 10.16
CA THR A 61 -22.74 5.62 10.68
C THR A 61 -22.66 5.41 12.19
N SER A 62 -23.80 5.41 12.87
CA SER A 62 -23.86 5.07 14.31
C SER A 62 -23.27 3.68 14.59
N GLN A 63 -23.41 2.73 13.67
CA GLN A 63 -22.78 1.41 13.76
C GLN A 63 -21.25 1.47 13.80
N SER A 64 -20.63 2.37 13.04
CA SER A 64 -19.17 2.54 13.04
C SER A 64 -18.61 3.09 14.36
N LEU A 65 -19.46 3.75 15.16
CA LEU A 65 -19.12 4.33 16.46
C LEU A 65 -19.53 3.45 17.65
N LYS A 66 -20.15 2.28 17.42
CA LYS A 66 -20.52 1.35 18.50
C LYS A 66 -19.30 0.85 19.28
N ALA A 67 -18.16 0.71 18.62
CA ALA A 67 -16.91 0.34 19.26
C ALA A 67 -16.01 1.58 19.36
N PRO A 68 -15.59 2.02 20.56
CA PRO A 68 -14.72 3.19 20.71
C PRO A 68 -13.32 2.98 20.10
N PHE A 69 -12.91 1.72 19.94
CA PHE A 69 -11.63 1.32 19.39
C PHE A 69 -11.78 0.22 18.33
N SER A 70 -10.87 0.16 17.37
CA SER A 70 -10.74 -0.95 16.43
C SER A 70 -9.28 -1.28 16.12
N ARG A 71 -9.00 -2.56 15.88
CA ARG A 71 -7.71 -3.01 15.33
C ARG A 71 -7.79 -3.03 13.81
N CYS A 72 -7.28 -1.98 13.17
CA CYS A 72 -7.23 -1.84 11.73
C CYS A 72 -6.05 -0.94 11.32
N HIS A 73 -5.76 -0.85 10.03
CA HIS A 73 -4.79 0.12 9.52
C HIS A 73 -5.22 1.55 9.85
N VAL A 74 -4.24 2.35 10.26
CA VAL A 74 -4.42 3.76 10.57
C VAL A 74 -3.71 4.62 9.52
N HIS A 75 -4.33 5.77 9.25
CA HIS A 75 -3.86 6.72 8.26
C HIS A 75 -3.89 8.11 8.86
N ASP A 76 -3.21 9.03 8.20
CA ASP A 76 -3.28 10.48 8.41
C ASP A 76 -2.72 11.02 9.74
N PHE A 77 -3.11 10.49 10.90
CA PHE A 77 -2.56 10.80 12.22
C PHE A 77 -2.18 9.52 12.93
N ILE A 78 -0.88 9.42 13.24
CA ILE A 78 -0.26 8.25 13.80
C ILE A 78 0.64 8.67 14.97
N LEU A 79 0.48 8.04 16.12
CA LEU A 79 1.45 8.04 17.20
C LEU A 79 2.17 6.69 17.18
N LEU A 80 3.50 6.76 17.11
CA LEU A 80 4.38 5.61 16.95
C LEU A 80 5.16 5.37 18.23
N ASN A 81 5.08 4.15 18.75
CA ASN A 81 5.95 3.69 19.83
C ASN A 81 7.25 3.16 19.23
N ILE A 82 8.29 4.01 19.26
CA ILE A 82 9.58 3.74 18.63
C ILE A 82 10.26 2.52 19.27
N ASP A 83 10.07 2.28 20.56
CA ASP A 83 10.69 1.16 21.28
C ASP A 83 10.14 -0.19 20.81
N LEU A 84 8.84 -0.28 20.55
CA LEU A 84 8.22 -1.50 20.04
C LEU A 84 8.51 -1.74 18.55
N THR A 85 8.69 -0.67 17.78
CA THR A 85 8.84 -0.75 16.32
C THR A 85 10.28 -0.73 15.82
N GLN A 86 11.29 -0.85 16.69
CA GLN A 86 12.71 -0.79 16.31
C GLN A 86 13.10 -1.80 15.21
N ASN A 87 12.46 -2.98 15.22
CA ASN A 87 12.72 -4.04 14.26
C ASN A 87 11.75 -4.05 13.06
N VAL A 88 10.85 -3.07 12.98
CA VAL A 88 9.95 -2.92 11.83
C VAL A 88 10.64 -2.05 10.79
N GLN A 89 10.95 -2.63 9.63
CA GLN A 89 11.58 -1.90 8.55
C GLN A 89 10.64 -0.84 7.96
N TYR A 90 11.13 0.39 7.88
CA TYR A 90 10.52 1.48 7.13
C TYR A 90 11.27 1.68 5.80
N ASP A 91 10.55 1.59 4.67
CA ASP A 91 11.14 1.69 3.33
C ASP A 91 11.12 3.14 2.85
N PHE A 92 12.27 3.81 2.90
CA PHE A 92 12.42 5.21 2.49
C PHE A 92 12.25 5.44 0.99
N ASN A 93 12.26 4.39 0.17
CA ASN A 93 12.10 4.50 -1.28
C ASN A 93 10.62 4.42 -1.71
N ARG A 94 9.69 4.46 -0.75
CA ARG A 94 8.24 4.50 -1.01
C ARG A 94 7.77 5.91 -1.26
N TYR A 95 6.95 6.07 -2.28
CA TYR A 95 6.32 7.37 -2.58
C TYR A 95 4.85 7.41 -2.20
N PHE A 96 4.15 6.26 -2.25
CA PHE A 96 2.75 6.15 -1.86
C PHE A 96 2.50 5.01 -0.89
N CYS A 97 1.59 5.24 0.04
CA CYS A 97 1.09 4.22 0.97
C CYS A 97 2.20 3.60 1.83
N GLU A 98 3.27 4.34 2.09
CA GLU A 98 4.34 4.01 3.01
C GLU A 98 3.83 3.78 4.43
N ASP A 99 2.80 4.55 4.83
CA ASP A 99 2.06 4.36 6.06
C ASP A 99 1.38 2.98 6.09
N VAL A 100 0.75 2.58 4.98
CA VAL A 100 0.06 1.28 4.85
C VAL A 100 1.04 0.11 4.88
N ASP A 101 2.14 0.20 4.13
CA ASP A 101 3.21 -0.82 4.13
C ASP A 101 3.77 -1.00 5.55
N PHE A 102 4.07 0.10 6.23
CA PHE A 102 4.56 0.06 7.60
C PHE A 102 3.52 -0.50 8.59
N ASN A 103 2.24 -0.14 8.45
CA ASN A 103 1.14 -0.70 9.24
C ASN A 103 1.04 -2.22 9.04
N LEU A 104 1.15 -2.71 7.80
CA LEU A 104 1.08 -4.13 7.47
C LEU A 104 2.24 -4.91 8.10
N ARG A 105 3.47 -4.40 7.98
CA ARG A 105 4.67 -4.98 8.61
C ARG A 105 4.59 -4.98 10.13
N THR A 106 4.06 -3.90 10.72
CA THR A 106 3.87 -3.80 12.17
C THR A 106 2.87 -4.85 12.65
N ASN A 107 1.73 -4.97 11.97
CA ASN A 107 0.71 -5.95 12.34
C ASN A 107 1.20 -7.39 12.14
N SER A 108 1.93 -7.68 11.05
CA SER A 108 2.52 -8.99 10.82
C SER A 108 3.61 -9.33 11.83
N SER A 109 4.28 -8.35 12.42
CA SER A 109 5.23 -8.56 13.54
C SER A 109 4.52 -8.86 14.88
N GLY A 110 3.19 -8.98 14.87
CA GLY A 110 2.37 -9.26 16.05
C GLY A 110 2.17 -8.06 16.98
N LEU A 111 2.65 -6.88 16.56
CA LEU A 111 2.52 -5.66 17.33
C LEU A 111 1.09 -5.09 17.26
N LEU A 112 0.67 -4.45 18.33
CA LEU A 112 -0.71 -3.95 18.46
C LEU A 112 -0.88 -2.60 17.77
N ILE A 113 -1.87 -2.53 16.88
CA ILE A 113 -2.33 -1.31 16.23
C ILE A 113 -3.73 -0.99 16.73
N CYS A 114 -3.96 0.25 17.16
CA CYS A 114 -5.26 0.69 17.65
C CYS A 114 -5.70 1.99 16.96
N ARG A 115 -6.94 1.99 16.48
CA ARG A 115 -7.63 3.18 15.98
C ARG A 115 -8.68 3.63 16.98
N PHE A 116 -8.66 4.90 17.37
CA PHE A 116 -9.73 5.54 18.13
C PHE A 116 -10.84 5.98 17.18
N ASN A 117 -12.02 5.36 17.29
CA ASN A 117 -13.13 5.61 16.38
C ASN A 117 -13.91 6.86 16.76
N ASN A 118 -13.90 7.24 18.04
CA ASN A 118 -14.63 8.43 18.49
C ASN A 118 -14.00 9.73 18.01
N PHE A 119 -12.74 9.72 17.55
CA PHE A 119 -12.10 10.89 16.98
C PHE A 119 -11.97 10.77 15.48
N SER A 120 -12.12 11.88 14.75
CA SER A 120 -11.78 11.89 13.34
C SER A 120 -10.98 13.12 12.92
N LEU A 121 -10.03 12.91 12.02
CA LEU A 121 -9.25 13.96 11.40
C LEU A 121 -9.83 14.34 10.04
N MET A 122 -10.06 15.63 9.83
CA MET A 122 -10.26 16.20 8.51
C MET A 122 -9.02 17.01 8.14
N LYS A 123 -8.39 16.67 7.02
CA LYS A 123 -7.29 17.45 6.45
C LYS A 123 -7.84 18.35 5.35
N LYS A 124 -7.51 19.63 5.39
CA LYS A 124 -7.84 20.58 4.33
C LYS A 124 -7.19 20.10 3.04
N HIS A 125 -7.99 19.98 1.99
CA HIS A 125 -7.46 19.70 0.67
C HIS A 125 -6.71 20.94 0.16
N VAL A 126 -5.40 20.81 -0.04
CA VAL A 126 -4.57 21.87 -0.63
C VAL A 126 -4.38 21.54 -2.11
N GLN A 127 -4.70 22.49 -2.99
CA GLN A 127 -4.65 22.29 -4.45
C GLN A 127 -3.23 22.28 -5.01
N VAL A 128 -2.29 22.94 -4.31
CA VAL A 128 -0.87 23.07 -4.66
C VAL A 128 -0.05 22.39 -3.57
N GLY A 129 1.08 21.77 -3.92
CA GLY A 129 1.93 21.09 -2.95
C GLY A 129 1.81 19.57 -2.93
N GLY A 130 2.77 18.94 -2.27
CA GLY A 130 2.85 17.50 -2.10
C GLY A 130 3.08 16.75 -3.41
N GLN A 131 2.52 15.54 -3.53
CA GLN A 131 2.66 14.65 -4.69
C GLN A 131 2.20 15.29 -6.02
N ARG A 132 1.27 16.26 -5.98
CA ARG A 132 0.71 16.88 -7.20
C ARG A 132 1.67 17.84 -7.89
N ASP A 133 2.70 18.31 -7.18
CA ASP A 133 3.74 19.16 -7.74
C ASP A 133 4.89 18.35 -8.35
N PHE A 134 4.85 17.01 -8.26
CA PHE A 134 5.82 16.15 -8.90
C PHE A 134 5.50 16.03 -10.40
N ILE A 135 5.93 17.02 -11.17
CA ILE A 135 5.74 17.04 -12.63
C ILE A 135 6.80 16.16 -13.28
N ILE A 136 6.36 15.02 -13.82
CA ILE A 136 7.23 14.17 -14.64
C ILE A 136 7.46 14.85 -15.98
N LYS A 137 8.73 15.15 -16.30
CA LYS A 137 9.14 15.81 -17.54
C LYS A 137 10.14 14.95 -18.32
N PRO A 138 10.15 15.02 -19.66
CA PRO A 138 11.24 14.47 -20.47
C PRO A 138 12.58 15.12 -20.10
N LYS A 139 13.67 14.34 -20.00
CA LYS A 139 15.02 14.87 -19.73
C LYS A 139 15.65 15.55 -20.95
N ILE A 140 15.36 15.07 -22.16
CA ILE A 140 15.87 15.66 -23.41
C ILE A 140 14.73 16.39 -24.12
N MET A 141 14.84 17.71 -24.24
CA MET A 141 13.91 18.57 -24.98
C MET A 141 14.09 18.35 -26.50
N VAL A 142 13.54 17.27 -27.06
CA VAL A 142 13.45 17.09 -28.54
C VAL A 142 12.03 17.25 -29.06
N SER A 143 11.04 17.45 -28.20
CA SER A 143 9.68 17.74 -28.64
C SER A 143 9.01 18.71 -27.69
N GLU A 144 8.61 19.87 -28.21
CA GLU A 144 7.65 20.83 -27.61
C GLU A 144 6.23 20.23 -27.51
N SER A 145 6.11 18.92 -27.35
CA SER A 145 4.83 18.29 -27.08
C SER A 145 4.44 18.57 -25.64
N LEU A 146 3.52 19.52 -25.48
CA LEU A 146 2.85 19.87 -24.22
C LEU A 146 1.89 18.77 -23.73
N ALA A 147 1.81 17.62 -24.40
CA ALA A 147 0.92 16.54 -24.00
C ALA A 147 1.42 15.90 -22.69
N PRO A 148 0.53 15.67 -21.71
CA PRO A 148 0.92 15.01 -20.47
C PRO A 148 1.39 13.58 -20.75
N ILE A 149 2.53 13.20 -20.19
CA ILE A 149 3.06 11.84 -20.28
C ILE A 149 2.11 10.90 -19.54
N LEU A 150 1.61 9.88 -20.23
CA LEU A 150 0.67 8.92 -19.64
C LEU A 150 1.41 7.93 -18.73
N PRO A 151 0.77 7.44 -17.65
CA PRO A 151 1.39 6.45 -16.75
C PRO A 151 1.89 5.18 -17.44
N LEU A 152 1.27 4.78 -18.55
CA LEU A 152 1.72 3.63 -19.36
C LEU A 152 3.09 3.85 -20.01
N GLN A 153 3.56 5.10 -20.13
CA GLN A 153 4.87 5.47 -20.67
C GLN A 153 5.95 5.56 -19.59
N TYR A 154 5.61 5.35 -18.32
CA TYR A 154 6.58 5.37 -17.21
C TYR A 154 7.45 4.11 -17.16
N VAL A 155 7.08 3.09 -17.92
CA VAL A 155 7.82 1.85 -18.10
C VAL A 155 7.96 1.56 -19.59
N CYS A 156 9.00 0.82 -19.95
CA CYS A 156 9.34 0.48 -21.32
C CYS A 156 9.99 -0.89 -21.39
N ALA A 157 10.19 -1.43 -22.59
CA ALA A 157 11.00 -2.63 -22.76
C ALA A 157 12.49 -2.27 -22.53
N PRO A 158 13.29 -3.16 -21.89
CA PRO A 158 14.68 -2.87 -21.53
C PRO A 158 15.55 -2.33 -22.67
N ASP A 159 15.34 -2.87 -23.88
CA ASP A 159 16.16 -2.59 -25.07
C ASP A 159 15.48 -1.61 -26.04
N SER A 160 14.40 -0.93 -25.63
CA SER A 160 13.67 0.01 -26.48
C SER A 160 14.24 1.43 -26.40
N GLU A 161 14.30 2.14 -27.53
CA GLU A 161 14.50 3.60 -27.53
C GLU A 161 13.26 4.27 -26.95
N HIS A 162 13.43 4.99 -25.84
CA HIS A 162 12.33 5.64 -25.13
C HIS A 162 12.77 6.98 -24.55
N THR A 163 11.78 7.86 -24.36
CA THR A 163 12.00 9.16 -23.72
C THR A 163 12.32 8.95 -22.24
N LEU A 164 13.51 9.37 -21.82
CA LEU A 164 13.91 9.36 -20.41
C LEU A 164 13.16 10.42 -19.62
N LEU A 165 12.69 10.04 -18.43
CA LEU A 165 11.88 10.86 -17.54
C LEU A 165 12.71 11.35 -16.36
N ALA A 166 12.63 12.65 -16.05
CA ALA A 166 13.27 13.27 -14.89
C ALA A 166 12.47 12.97 -13.61
N ALA A 167 12.43 11.69 -13.21
CA ALA A 167 11.70 11.18 -12.07
C ALA A 167 12.37 9.91 -11.50
N PRO A 168 12.35 9.69 -10.17
CA PRO A 168 12.86 8.47 -9.55
C PRO A 168 12.16 7.21 -10.02
N ALA A 169 12.91 6.11 -10.13
CA ALA A 169 12.42 4.82 -10.63
C ALA A 169 11.21 4.27 -9.83
N GLN A 170 11.28 4.32 -8.49
CA GLN A 170 10.20 3.84 -7.61
C GLN A 170 8.92 4.65 -7.79
N PHE A 171 9.04 5.98 -7.93
CA PHE A 171 7.90 6.86 -8.18
C PHE A 171 7.19 6.51 -9.49
N LEU A 172 7.97 6.32 -10.56
CA LEU A 172 7.46 5.90 -11.87
C LEU A 172 6.76 4.54 -11.81
N LEU A 173 7.39 3.57 -11.15
CA LEU A 173 6.85 2.23 -10.98
C LEU A 173 5.52 2.25 -10.22
N GLU A 174 5.47 2.89 -9.06
CA GLU A 174 4.25 2.93 -8.25
C GLU A 174 3.12 3.65 -8.99
N LYS A 175 3.42 4.73 -9.71
CA LYS A 175 2.43 5.39 -10.58
C LYS A 175 1.97 4.52 -11.73
N PHE A 176 2.87 3.79 -12.38
CA PHE A 176 2.53 2.85 -13.43
C PHE A 176 1.59 1.77 -12.89
N LEU A 177 1.96 1.12 -11.79
CA LEU A 177 1.16 0.06 -11.17
C LEU A 177 -0.21 0.57 -10.76
N GLN A 178 -0.33 1.75 -10.16
CA GLN A 178 -1.62 2.33 -9.79
C GLN A 178 -2.60 2.42 -10.99
N HIS A 179 -2.09 2.62 -12.21
CA HIS A 179 -2.92 2.77 -13.42
C HIS A 179 -3.04 1.48 -14.23
N ALA A 180 -1.96 0.70 -14.36
CA ALA A 180 -1.88 -0.44 -15.27
C ALA A 180 -2.32 -1.76 -14.64
N SER A 181 -2.54 -1.79 -13.32
CA SER A 181 -2.78 -3.06 -12.61
C SER A 181 -4.06 -3.79 -12.97
N HIS A 182 -5.08 -3.10 -13.47
CA HIS A 182 -6.25 -3.76 -14.06
C HIS A 182 -5.88 -4.61 -15.30
N LYS A 183 -4.81 -4.23 -16.04
CA LYS A 183 -4.27 -5.01 -17.15
C LYS A 183 -3.30 -6.10 -16.68
N LEU A 184 -2.51 -5.82 -15.65
CA LEU A 184 -1.57 -6.80 -15.09
C LEU A 184 -2.31 -7.92 -14.37
N PHE A 185 -3.30 -7.59 -13.53
CA PHE A 185 -4.04 -8.52 -12.67
C PHE A 185 -5.55 -8.49 -12.95
N PRO A 186 -6.00 -8.80 -14.18
CA PRO A 186 -7.41 -8.64 -14.56
C PRO A 186 -8.36 -9.52 -13.75
N LYS A 187 -7.87 -10.66 -13.25
CA LYS A 187 -8.65 -11.62 -12.45
C LYS A 187 -8.89 -11.18 -10.99
N ALA A 188 -8.15 -10.17 -10.53
CA ALA A 188 -8.23 -9.63 -9.17
C ALA A 188 -9.13 -8.38 -9.07
N ILE A 189 -9.61 -7.85 -10.20
CA ILE A 189 -10.47 -6.67 -10.26
C ILE A 189 -11.79 -6.99 -9.53
N HIS A 190 -12.07 -6.23 -8.47
CA HIS A 190 -13.23 -6.37 -7.58
C HIS A 190 -13.45 -7.80 -7.06
N ASN A 191 -12.38 -8.61 -6.99
CA ASN A 191 -12.46 -10.02 -6.66
C ASN A 191 -11.72 -10.33 -5.36
N PHE A 192 -12.42 -10.16 -4.23
CA PHE A 192 -11.88 -10.45 -2.90
C PHE A 192 -11.73 -11.95 -2.61
N LYS A 193 -12.34 -12.84 -3.41
CA LYS A 193 -12.20 -14.30 -3.27
C LYS A 193 -10.88 -14.81 -3.83
N SER A 194 -10.32 -14.09 -4.80
CA SER A 194 -9.04 -14.45 -5.45
C SER A 194 -8.17 -13.20 -5.62
N PRO A 195 -7.62 -12.66 -4.53
CA PRO A 195 -6.77 -11.46 -4.58
C PRO A 195 -5.41 -11.74 -5.22
N VAL A 196 -4.63 -10.68 -5.43
CA VAL A 196 -3.19 -10.75 -5.69
C VAL A 196 -2.46 -10.98 -4.37
N LEU A 197 -1.58 -11.98 -4.30
CA LEU A 197 -0.70 -12.20 -3.17
C LEU A 197 0.49 -11.22 -3.25
N ALA A 198 0.67 -10.38 -2.24
CA ALA A 198 1.83 -9.50 -2.10
C ALA A 198 2.68 -9.95 -0.91
N VAL A 199 3.98 -10.21 -1.13
CA VAL A 199 4.88 -10.76 -0.11
C VAL A 199 5.85 -9.69 0.38
N ASP A 200 5.87 -9.47 1.70
CA ASP A 200 6.69 -8.50 2.47
C ASP A 200 6.54 -7.02 2.13
N CYS A 201 5.98 -6.69 0.98
CA CYS A 201 5.83 -5.35 0.49
C CYS A 201 4.43 -5.11 -0.06
N TYR A 202 3.81 -4.02 0.39
CA TYR A 202 2.61 -3.45 -0.22
C TYR A 202 2.98 -2.39 -1.26
N LEU A 203 2.48 -2.57 -2.47
CA LEU A 203 2.49 -1.57 -3.54
C LEU A 203 1.04 -1.18 -3.85
N ASN A 204 0.78 0.11 -4.03
CA ASN A 204 -0.53 0.56 -4.46
C ASN A 204 -0.76 0.21 -5.93
N ILE A 205 -1.46 -0.90 -6.17
CA ILE A 205 -1.85 -1.40 -7.50
C ILE A 205 -3.27 -0.94 -7.90
N GLY A 206 -3.72 0.19 -7.35
CA GLY A 206 -5.02 0.80 -7.68
C GLY A 206 -6.18 0.29 -6.83
N PRO A 207 -7.32 1.02 -6.84
CA PRO A 207 -8.45 0.76 -5.94
C PRO A 207 -9.30 -0.45 -6.34
N GLU A 208 -9.18 -0.91 -7.58
CA GLU A 208 -10.02 -1.97 -8.12
C GLU A 208 -9.45 -3.36 -7.83
N VAL A 209 -8.15 -3.47 -7.59
CA VAL A 209 -7.47 -4.75 -7.47
C VAL A 209 -7.39 -5.16 -6.00
N ALA A 210 -7.94 -6.33 -5.67
CA ALA A 210 -7.83 -6.88 -4.33
C ALA A 210 -6.42 -7.43 -4.05
N ILE A 211 -5.84 -7.09 -2.90
CA ILE A 211 -4.53 -7.58 -2.43
C ILE A 211 -4.70 -8.37 -1.13
N CYS A 212 -3.93 -9.45 -1.01
CA CYS A 212 -3.66 -10.13 0.23
C CYS A 212 -2.17 -9.97 0.55
N TYR A 213 -1.85 -9.33 1.66
CA TYR A 213 -0.49 -9.17 2.13
C TYR A 213 -0.10 -10.33 3.05
N ILE A 214 1.11 -10.86 2.85
CA ILE A 214 1.76 -11.79 3.77
C ILE A 214 3.18 -11.30 4.05
N SER A 215 3.71 -11.63 5.22
CA SER A 215 5.14 -11.50 5.50
C SER A 215 5.83 -12.86 5.48
N SER A 216 7.04 -12.90 4.94
CA SER A 216 7.93 -14.07 4.95
C SER A 216 8.79 -14.15 6.22
N ARG A 217 8.82 -13.09 7.05
CA ARG A 217 9.67 -13.01 8.24
C ARG A 217 9.34 -14.15 9.23
N PRO A 218 10.34 -14.72 9.91
CA PRO A 218 10.10 -15.68 10.99
C PRO A 218 9.19 -15.08 12.06
N HIS A 219 8.32 -15.91 12.65
CA HIS A 219 7.35 -15.51 13.68
C HIS A 219 6.31 -14.46 13.24
N SER A 220 6.20 -14.17 11.94
CA SER A 220 5.15 -13.28 11.46
C SER A 220 3.76 -13.89 11.68
N ILE A 221 2.80 -13.07 12.07
CA ILE A 221 1.39 -13.38 12.19
C ILE A 221 0.70 -12.96 10.90
N ASN A 222 0.45 -13.94 10.03
CA ASN A 222 -0.26 -13.73 8.76
C ASN A 222 -1.73 -14.08 8.87
N VAL A 223 -2.53 -13.55 7.94
CA VAL A 223 -3.92 -13.95 7.77
C VAL A 223 -3.97 -15.41 7.29
N ASN A 224 -4.95 -16.19 7.76
CA ASN A 224 -5.14 -17.55 7.24
C ASN A 224 -5.61 -17.48 5.78
N CYS A 225 -4.84 -18.09 4.88
CA CYS A 225 -5.12 -18.17 3.45
C CYS A 225 -5.56 -19.57 2.98
N GLU A 226 -5.94 -20.45 3.90
CA GLU A 226 -6.45 -21.77 3.55
C GLU A 226 -7.67 -21.68 2.63
N GLY A 227 -7.64 -22.48 1.55
CA GLY A 227 -8.70 -22.51 0.55
C GLY A 227 -8.72 -21.30 -0.40
N VAL A 228 -7.84 -20.31 -0.21
CA VAL A 228 -7.73 -19.16 -1.12
C VAL A 228 -6.94 -19.56 -2.36
N PHE A 229 -7.49 -19.25 -3.53
CA PHE A 229 -6.79 -19.33 -4.81
C PHE A 229 -6.46 -17.92 -5.26
N PHE A 230 -5.17 -17.59 -5.34
CA PHE A 230 -4.70 -16.28 -5.73
C PHE A 230 -4.75 -16.11 -7.24
N SER A 231 -5.11 -14.91 -7.67
CA SER A 231 -5.19 -14.58 -9.10
C SER A 231 -3.95 -13.83 -9.61
N GLY A 232 -3.01 -13.55 -8.71
CA GLY A 232 -1.67 -13.10 -9.05
C GLY A 232 -0.70 -13.16 -7.88
N LEU A 233 0.57 -12.96 -8.19
CA LEU A 233 1.68 -12.89 -7.23
C LEU A 233 2.50 -11.62 -7.53
N LEU A 234 2.75 -10.81 -6.50
CA LEU A 234 3.54 -9.59 -6.57
C LEU A 234 4.74 -9.71 -5.62
N LEU A 235 5.93 -9.66 -6.21
CA LEU A 235 7.22 -9.76 -5.53
C LEU A 235 8.02 -8.49 -5.81
N TYR A 236 8.36 -7.73 -4.77
CA TYR A 236 9.12 -6.50 -4.89
C TYR A 236 10.39 -6.57 -4.05
N LEU A 237 11.55 -6.46 -4.69
CA LEU A 237 12.87 -6.43 -4.06
C LEU A 237 13.00 -7.46 -2.93
N CYS A 238 12.62 -8.71 -3.21
CA CYS A 238 12.46 -9.74 -2.19
C CYS A 238 13.70 -9.91 -1.33
N ASP A 239 13.49 -9.89 -0.01
CA ASP A 239 14.51 -10.23 0.97
C ASP A 239 14.86 -11.74 0.89
N SER A 240 15.94 -12.14 1.54
CA SER A 240 16.40 -13.53 1.66
C SER A 240 15.40 -14.44 2.35
N PHE A 241 14.50 -13.89 3.18
CA PHE A 241 13.45 -14.65 3.88
C PHE A 241 12.36 -15.20 2.96
N VAL A 242 12.13 -14.57 1.80
CA VAL A 242 11.23 -15.13 0.80
C VAL A 242 11.93 -16.32 0.16
N GLY A 243 11.40 -17.52 0.37
CA GLY A 243 11.92 -18.78 -0.21
C GLY A 243 10.85 -19.52 -1.02
N ALA A 244 11.28 -20.44 -1.88
CA ALA A 244 10.39 -21.27 -2.70
C ALA A 244 9.36 -22.03 -1.83
N ASP A 245 9.79 -22.59 -0.70
CA ASP A 245 8.92 -23.32 0.24
C ASP A 245 7.79 -22.48 0.82
N LEU A 246 7.99 -21.17 0.97
CA LEU A 246 6.92 -20.27 1.39
C LEU A 246 5.88 -20.15 0.27
N LEU A 247 6.34 -19.90 -0.97
CA LEU A 247 5.45 -19.67 -2.11
C LEU A 247 4.64 -20.93 -2.47
N LYS A 248 5.24 -22.11 -2.36
CA LYS A 248 4.58 -23.41 -2.59
C LYS A 248 3.40 -23.70 -1.66
N LYS A 249 3.24 -22.95 -0.56
CA LYS A 249 2.07 -23.07 0.34
C LYS A 249 0.81 -22.42 -0.24
N PHE A 250 0.96 -21.53 -1.21
CA PHE A 250 -0.14 -20.79 -1.81
C PHE A 250 -0.57 -21.42 -3.12
N LYS A 251 -1.87 -21.36 -3.41
CA LYS A 251 -2.45 -21.90 -4.64
C LYS A 251 -2.81 -20.76 -5.57
N PHE A 252 -2.51 -20.92 -6.85
CA PHE A 252 -2.81 -19.92 -7.86
C PHE A 252 -3.83 -20.43 -8.86
N LEU A 253 -4.65 -19.52 -9.39
CA LEU A 253 -5.53 -19.83 -10.51
C LEU A 253 -4.71 -20.03 -11.78
N LYS A 254 -5.13 -20.98 -12.63
CA LYS A 254 -4.57 -21.10 -13.98
C LYS A 254 -4.61 -19.76 -14.71
N GLY A 255 -3.48 -19.33 -15.28
CA GLY A 255 -3.34 -18.02 -15.93
C GLY A 255 -3.31 -16.82 -14.99
N ALA A 256 -3.13 -17.03 -13.67
CA ALA A 256 -2.77 -15.97 -12.74
C ALA A 256 -1.50 -15.24 -13.23
N THR A 257 -1.37 -13.96 -12.87
CA THR A 257 -0.20 -13.15 -13.26
C THR A 257 0.82 -13.10 -12.13
N LEU A 258 2.08 -13.40 -12.44
CA LEU A 258 3.22 -13.10 -11.59
C LEU A 258 3.84 -11.77 -12.03
N CYS A 259 4.24 -10.92 -11.09
CA CYS A 259 5.05 -9.73 -11.31
C CYS A 259 6.21 -9.73 -10.32
N VAL A 260 7.44 -9.86 -10.81
CA VAL A 260 8.68 -9.80 -10.02
C VAL A 260 9.40 -8.51 -10.35
N ILE A 261 9.73 -7.70 -9.34
CA ILE A 261 10.41 -6.41 -9.48
C ILE A 261 11.76 -6.47 -8.74
N CYS A 262 12.85 -6.13 -9.42
CA CYS A 262 14.23 -6.13 -8.89
C CYS A 262 15.03 -4.89 -9.35
N GLN A 263 16.22 -4.70 -8.77
CA GLN A 263 17.10 -3.57 -9.08
C GLN A 263 17.79 -3.67 -10.44
N ASP A 264 17.92 -4.88 -10.98
CA ASP A 264 18.61 -5.15 -12.26
C ASP A 264 18.16 -6.50 -12.84
N ARG A 265 18.52 -6.76 -14.10
CA ARG A 265 18.18 -7.99 -14.83
C ARG A 265 18.77 -9.24 -14.19
N SER A 266 20.00 -9.17 -13.67
CA SER A 266 20.68 -10.30 -13.04
C SER A 266 19.94 -10.70 -11.76
N SER A 267 19.58 -9.72 -10.94
CA SER A 267 18.77 -9.89 -9.73
C SER A 267 17.39 -10.48 -10.03
N LEU A 268 16.72 -10.07 -11.13
CA LEU A 268 15.47 -10.70 -11.58
C LEU A 268 15.66 -12.19 -11.86
N ARG A 269 16.66 -12.54 -12.69
CA ARG A 269 16.92 -13.94 -13.09
C ARG A 269 17.31 -14.79 -11.88
N GLN A 270 18.17 -14.26 -11.01
CA GLN A 270 18.55 -14.93 -9.76
C GLN A 270 17.33 -15.16 -8.86
N THR A 271 16.43 -14.18 -8.74
CA THR A 271 15.21 -14.33 -7.93
C THR A 271 14.27 -15.39 -8.49
N ILE A 272 14.11 -15.45 -9.81
CA ILE A 272 13.27 -16.46 -10.48
C ILE A 272 13.78 -17.87 -10.20
N VAL A 273 15.09 -18.09 -10.35
CA VAL A 273 15.73 -19.39 -10.08
C VAL A 273 15.69 -19.72 -8.59
N ARG A 274 16.05 -18.78 -7.72
CA ARG A 274 16.07 -18.95 -6.25
C ARG A 274 14.71 -19.33 -5.68
N LEU A 275 13.64 -18.82 -6.27
CA LEU A 275 12.27 -19.06 -5.84
C LEU A 275 11.58 -20.19 -6.63
N GLU A 276 12.31 -20.87 -7.52
CA GLU A 276 11.82 -21.99 -8.33
C GLU A 276 10.54 -21.63 -9.11
N LEU A 277 10.45 -20.40 -9.61
CA LEU A 277 9.23 -19.92 -10.26
C LEU A 277 9.03 -20.54 -11.66
N GLU A 278 10.08 -21.03 -12.31
CA GLU A 278 9.98 -21.61 -13.66
C GLU A 278 9.20 -22.94 -13.70
N ASP A 279 9.03 -23.60 -12.56
CA ASP A 279 8.30 -24.86 -12.45
C ASP A 279 6.78 -24.67 -12.69
N GLU A 280 6.23 -23.55 -12.22
CA GLU A 280 4.78 -23.27 -12.20
C GLU A 280 4.40 -22.04 -13.06
N TRP A 281 5.37 -21.22 -13.47
CA TRP A 281 5.14 -19.96 -14.17
C TRP A 281 5.85 -19.93 -15.53
N GLN A 282 5.07 -19.65 -16.56
CA GLN A 282 5.58 -19.41 -17.91
C GLN A 282 6.02 -17.94 -18.08
N PHE A 283 7.28 -17.73 -18.42
CA PHE A 283 7.85 -16.41 -18.72
C PHE A 283 8.06 -16.21 -20.22
N ARG A 284 8.02 -14.95 -20.67
CA ARG A 284 8.37 -14.56 -22.03
C ARG A 284 9.32 -13.36 -21.99
N LEU A 285 10.25 -13.30 -22.94
CA LEU A 285 11.20 -12.19 -23.04
C LEU A 285 10.50 -10.83 -23.24
N ARG A 286 9.39 -10.81 -23.98
CA ARG A 286 8.58 -9.60 -24.22
C ARG A 286 7.82 -9.08 -23.00
N ASP A 287 7.75 -9.89 -21.94
CA ASP A 287 7.03 -9.58 -20.71
C ASP A 287 7.99 -9.02 -19.63
N GLU A 288 9.19 -8.61 -20.05
CA GLU A 288 10.21 -7.91 -19.27
C GLU A 288 10.16 -6.40 -19.55
N PHE A 289 10.24 -5.61 -18.49
CA PHE A 289 10.08 -4.16 -18.52
C PHE A 289 11.10 -3.48 -17.60
N GLN A 290 11.35 -2.20 -17.82
CA GLN A 290 12.11 -1.33 -16.94
C GLN A 290 11.42 0.02 -16.78
N THR A 291 11.70 0.73 -15.69
CA THR A 291 11.26 2.12 -15.50
C THR A 291 11.99 3.06 -16.47
N ALA A 292 11.27 4.04 -17.02
CA ALA A 292 11.78 5.00 -18.00
C ALA A 292 12.49 6.20 -17.33
N ASN A 293 13.03 6.04 -16.12
CA ASN A 293 13.74 7.11 -15.43
C ASN A 293 15.05 7.46 -16.15
N SER A 294 15.52 8.68 -15.93
CA SER A 294 16.80 9.10 -16.46
C SER A 294 17.98 8.36 -15.84
N SER A 295 19.09 8.34 -16.57
CA SER A 295 20.37 7.70 -16.22
C SER A 295 20.98 8.11 -14.88
N ASP A 296 20.52 9.20 -14.27
CA ASP A 296 21.03 9.66 -12.96
C ASP A 296 20.56 8.72 -11.83
N ASP A 297 19.46 8.01 -12.05
CA ASP A 297 18.93 6.98 -11.16
C ASP A 297 19.03 5.60 -11.82
N LYS A 298 19.23 4.55 -11.02
CA LYS A 298 19.17 3.17 -11.53
C LYS A 298 17.71 2.78 -11.81
N PRO A 299 17.38 2.26 -13.00
CA PRO A 299 16.03 1.79 -13.28
C PRO A 299 15.68 0.57 -12.46
N LEU A 300 14.39 0.38 -12.20
CA LEU A 300 13.85 -0.87 -11.69
C LEU A 300 13.42 -1.73 -12.87
N TYR A 301 13.74 -3.02 -12.78
CA TYR A 301 13.35 -4.01 -13.76
C TYR A 301 12.22 -4.86 -13.21
N PHE A 302 11.28 -5.24 -14.06
CA PHE A 302 10.28 -6.21 -13.67
C PHE A 302 9.92 -7.16 -14.80
N LEU A 303 9.62 -8.40 -14.41
CA LEU A 303 9.22 -9.47 -15.31
C LEU A 303 7.84 -9.97 -14.90
N THR A 304 6.99 -10.17 -15.90
CA THR A 304 5.70 -10.82 -15.69
C THR A 304 5.67 -12.24 -16.23
N GLY A 305 4.91 -13.10 -15.56
CA GLY A 305 4.73 -14.51 -15.92
C GLY A 305 3.27 -14.94 -15.78
N ARG A 306 2.94 -16.10 -16.36
CA ARG A 306 1.60 -16.69 -16.29
C ARG A 306 1.64 -18.07 -15.66
N HIS A 307 0.78 -18.30 -14.67
CA HIS A 307 0.65 -19.61 -14.05
C HIS A 307 0.11 -20.63 -15.04
N VAL A 308 0.72 -21.82 -15.08
CA VAL A 308 0.35 -22.92 -15.99
C VAL A 308 -0.96 -23.60 -15.58
#